data_AF-A0A1G1HZ82-F1
#
_entry.id   AF-A0A1G1HZ82-F1
#
_cell.length_a   1.000
_cell.length_b   1.000
_cell.length_c   1.000
_cell.angle_alpha   90.00
_cell.angle_beta   90.00
_cell.angle_gamma   90.00
#
_symmetry.space_group_name_H-M   'P 1'
#
loop_
_entity.id
_entity.type
_entity.pdbx_description
1 polymer ?
#
loop_
_entity_poly.entity_id
_entity_poly.type
_entity_poly.pdbx_seq_one_letter_code
_entity_poly.pdbx_strand_id
1 'polypeptide(L)'
;MTKKGFIQQVTRGKLSADKVLTKLTEELYRYEKKYNMRSEVFYNLIVGTPAEDSPDFINWAICYRSYFRTLQSKFPVKGLTSVI
;
A
#
# COMPACT_ATOMS: atom_id res chain seq x y z
N MET A 1 -13.93 -12.95 -1.32
CA MET A 1 -12.81 -13.11 -2.29
C MET A 1 -11.55 -13.48 -1.51
N THR A 2 -10.82 -14.53 -1.91
CA THR A 2 -9.62 -14.98 -1.19
C THR A 2 -8.37 -14.19 -1.64
N LYS A 3 -7.36 -14.07 -0.76
CA LYS A 3 -6.07 -13.40 -1.08
C LYS A 3 -5.42 -13.95 -2.35
N LYS A 4 -5.43 -15.28 -2.51
CA LYS A 4 -4.92 -15.96 -3.71
C LYS A 4 -5.71 -15.59 -4.98
N GLY A 5 -7.04 -15.53 -4.87
CA GLY A 5 -7.91 -15.14 -5.99
C GLY A 5 -7.76 -13.66 -6.38
N PHE A 6 -7.46 -12.79 -5.43
CA PHE A 6 -7.16 -11.38 -5.70
C PHE A 6 -5.84 -11.23 -6.44
N ILE A 7 -4.75 -11.82 -5.93
CA ILE A 7 -3.42 -11.77 -6.56
C ILE A 7 -3.49 -12.28 -8.00
N GLN A 8 -4.20 -13.38 -8.24
CA GLN A 8 -4.33 -13.97 -9.58
C GLN A 8 -5.11 -13.09 -10.56
N GLN A 9 -6.06 -12.27 -10.08
CA GLN A 9 -6.79 -11.32 -10.94
C GLN A 9 -5.96 -10.06 -11.23
N VAL A 10 -5.17 -9.60 -10.26
CA VAL A 10 -4.23 -8.48 -10.45
C VAL A 10 -3.16 -8.86 -11.48
N THR A 11 -2.50 -10.01 -11.32
CA THR A 11 -1.43 -10.45 -12.23
C THR A 11 -1.92 -10.73 -13.66
N ARG A 12 -3.18 -11.11 -13.82
CA ARG A 12 -3.82 -11.31 -15.13
C ARG A 12 -4.39 -10.03 -15.75
N GLY A 13 -4.21 -8.87 -15.11
CA GLY A 13 -4.79 -7.60 -15.57
C GLY A 13 -6.32 -7.56 -15.57
N LYS A 14 -6.98 -8.51 -14.87
CA LYS A 14 -8.45 -8.63 -14.84
C LYS A 14 -9.12 -7.63 -13.89
N LEU A 15 -8.35 -7.02 -12.99
CA LEU A 15 -8.82 -5.95 -12.12
C LEU A 15 -8.34 -4.60 -12.67
N SER A 16 -9.25 -3.66 -12.82
CA SER A 16 -8.89 -2.28 -13.14
C SER A 16 -8.03 -1.70 -12.01
N ALA A 17 -7.11 -0.80 -12.35
CA ALA A 17 -6.28 -0.10 -11.37
C ALA A 17 -7.12 0.55 -10.27
N ASP A 18 -8.32 1.06 -10.59
CA ASP A 18 -9.29 1.56 -9.62
C ASP A 18 -9.69 0.53 -8.56
N LYS A 19 -10.08 -0.67 -8.97
CA LYS A 19 -10.48 -1.72 -8.03
C LYS A 19 -9.31 -2.16 -7.14
N VAL A 20 -8.10 -2.19 -7.70
CA VAL A 20 -6.89 -2.50 -6.94
C VAL A 20 -6.60 -1.40 -5.92
N LEU A 21 -6.66 -0.13 -6.33
CA LEU A 21 -6.47 1.02 -5.45
C LEU A 21 -7.50 1.04 -4.32
N THR A 22 -8.79 0.88 -4.61
CA THR A 22 -9.84 0.81 -3.58
C THR A 22 -9.54 -0.28 -2.55
N LYS A 23 -9.16 -1.48 -3.00
CA LYS A 23 -8.82 -2.58 -2.08
C LYS A 23 -7.60 -2.28 -1.22
N LEU A 24 -6.58 -1.67 -1.81
CA LEU A 24 -5.37 -1.29 -1.06
C LEU A 24 -5.66 -0.18 -0.04
N THR A 25 -6.47 0.82 -0.41
CA THR A 25 -6.92 1.87 0.52
C THR A 25 -7.76 1.29 1.67
N GLU A 26 -8.65 0.35 1.41
CA GLU A 26 -9.41 -0.35 2.45
C GLU A 26 -8.50 -1.09 3.45
N GLU A 27 -7.47 -1.78 2.96
CA GLU A 27 -6.51 -2.49 3.82
C GLU A 27 -5.66 -1.52 4.64
N LEU A 28 -5.14 -0.44 4.02
CA LEU A 28 -4.41 0.61 4.74
C LEU A 28 -5.25 1.23 5.86
N TYR A 29 -6.51 1.56 5.56
CA TYR A 29 -7.44 2.14 6.53
C TYR A 29 -7.68 1.25 7.76
N ARG A 30 -7.57 -0.08 7.62
CA ARG A 30 -7.67 -0.98 8.78
C ARG A 30 -6.49 -0.82 9.74
N TYR A 31 -5.28 -0.65 9.23
CA TYR A 31 -4.12 -0.33 10.06
C TYR A 31 -4.30 1.05 10.68
N GLU A 32 -4.75 2.03 9.91
CA GLU A 32 -4.96 3.38 10.46
C GLU A 32 -5.95 3.40 11.61
N LYS A 33 -7.07 2.66 11.48
CA LYS A 33 -8.02 2.47 12.58
C LYS A 33 -7.43 1.70 13.76
N LYS A 34 -6.69 0.62 13.50
CA LYS A 34 -6.15 -0.26 14.55
C LYS A 34 -5.22 0.49 15.51
N TYR A 35 -4.42 1.41 14.99
CA TYR A 35 -3.46 2.17 15.79
C TYR A 35 -3.85 3.64 15.98
N ASN A 36 -5.01 4.05 15.46
CA ASN A 36 -5.50 5.43 15.48
C ASN A 36 -4.49 6.44 14.91
N MET A 37 -3.83 6.09 13.81
CA MET A 37 -2.77 6.88 13.18
C MET A 37 -2.89 6.84 11.66
N ARG A 38 -2.61 7.96 11.00
CA ARG A 38 -2.53 8.05 9.54
C ARG A 38 -1.34 7.26 9.00
N SER A 39 -1.44 6.70 7.78
CA SER A 39 -0.35 5.91 7.17
C SER A 39 0.96 6.68 7.04
N GLU A 40 0.93 7.99 6.77
CA GLU A 40 2.15 8.81 6.70
C GLU A 40 2.83 8.96 8.06
N VAL A 41 2.03 9.08 9.12
CA VAL A 41 2.53 9.12 10.51
C VAL A 41 3.09 7.76 10.89
N PHE A 42 2.41 6.69 10.48
CA PHE A 42 2.85 5.30 10.63
C PHE A 42 4.24 5.06 10.02
N TYR A 43 4.45 5.56 8.81
CA TYR A 43 5.74 5.49 8.11
C TYR A 43 6.83 6.19 8.91
N ASN A 44 6.60 7.44 9.31
CA ASN A 44 7.60 8.26 9.99
C ASN A 44 7.96 7.76 11.39
N LEU A 45 7.03 7.12 12.10
CA LEU A 45 7.24 6.68 13.47
C LEU A 45 7.88 5.29 13.58
N ILE A 46 7.65 4.41 12.60
CA ILE A 46 8.05 3.00 12.73
C ILE A 46 9.30 2.69 11.92
N VAL A 47 9.53 3.35 10.77
CA VAL A 47 10.75 3.13 9.98
C VAL A 47 11.98 3.45 10.82
N GLY A 48 12.91 2.50 10.91
CA GLY A 48 14.13 2.63 11.73
C GLY A 48 13.95 2.30 13.22
N THR A 49 12.79 1.76 13.61
CA THR A 49 12.56 1.25 14.98
C THR A 49 12.43 -0.28 14.99
N PRO A 50 12.64 -0.96 16.13
CA PRO A 50 12.41 -2.41 16.23
C PRO A 50 10.98 -2.86 15.91
N ALA A 51 10.00 -1.94 15.93
CA ALA A 51 8.62 -2.25 15.53
C ALA A 51 8.48 -2.49 14.01
N GLU A 52 9.49 -2.12 13.22
CA GLU A 52 9.55 -2.38 11.77
C GLU A 52 9.54 -3.89 11.44
N ASP A 53 10.11 -4.72 12.32
CA ASP A 53 10.13 -6.18 12.15
C ASP A 53 8.81 -6.85 12.60
N SER A 54 7.84 -6.08 13.10
CA SER A 54 6.56 -6.64 13.50
C SER A 54 5.77 -7.14 12.27
N PRO A 55 5.08 -8.29 12.38
CA PRO A 55 4.28 -8.81 11.26
C PRO A 55 3.25 -7.81 10.73
N ASP A 56 2.64 -7.02 11.60
CA ASP A 56 1.68 -5.99 11.20
C ASP A 56 2.34 -4.90 10.36
N PHE A 57 3.51 -4.41 10.78
CA PHE A 57 4.22 -3.37 10.03
C PHE A 57 4.74 -3.88 8.69
N ILE A 58 5.27 -5.10 8.64
CA ILE A 58 5.69 -5.73 7.39
C ILE A 58 4.50 -5.80 6.40
N ASN A 59 3.34 -6.26 6.87
CA ASN A 59 2.15 -6.36 6.02
C ASN A 59 1.63 -4.99 5.58
N TRP A 60 1.62 -4.01 6.49
CA TRP A 60 1.27 -2.63 6.19
C TRP A 60 2.23 -2.03 5.14
N ALA A 61 3.54 -2.19 5.30
CA ALA A 61 4.56 -1.64 4.40
C ALA A 61 4.44 -2.23 2.98
N ILE A 62 4.17 -3.53 2.87
CA ILE A 62 3.88 -4.20 1.59
C ILE A 62 2.62 -3.59 0.94
N CYS A 63 1.57 -3.37 1.72
CA CYS A 63 0.33 -2.76 1.24
C CYS A 63 0.55 -1.33 0.74
N TYR A 64 1.25 -0.52 1.54
CA TYR A 64 1.56 0.88 1.24
C TYR A 64 2.41 1.02 -0.03
N ARG A 65 3.48 0.24 -0.16
CA ARG A 65 4.31 0.22 -1.38
C ARG A 65 3.52 -0.22 -2.62
N SER A 66 2.63 -1.21 -2.46
CA SER A 66 1.77 -1.68 -3.54
C SER A 66 0.76 -0.61 -3.98
N TYR A 67 0.20 0.14 -3.03
CA TYR A 67 -0.68 1.28 -3.29
C TYR A 67 0.04 2.34 -4.11
N PHE A 68 1.20 2.79 -3.64
CA PHE A 68 2.01 3.81 -4.34
C PHE A 68 2.38 3.39 -5.76
N ARG A 69 2.86 2.15 -5.94
CA ARG A 69 3.22 1.64 -7.28
C ARG A 69 2.01 1.57 -8.21
N THR A 70 0.86 1.15 -7.70
CA THR A 70 -0.38 1.08 -8.50
C THR A 70 -0.85 2.49 -8.89
N LEU A 71 -0.75 3.44 -7.96
CA LEU A 71 -1.11 4.82 -8.18
C LEU A 71 -0.21 5.46 -9.25
N GLN A 72 1.11 5.28 -9.14
CA GLN A 72 2.08 5.76 -10.13
C GLN A 72 1.88 5.12 -11.51
N SER A 73 1.52 3.85 -11.57
CA SER A 73 1.22 3.16 -12.83
C SER A 73 -0.03 3.73 -13.50
N LYS A 74 -1.08 4.03 -12.72
CA LYS A 74 -2.33 4.59 -13.22
C LYS A 74 -2.20 6.06 -13.62
N PHE A 75 -1.47 6.82 -12.83
CA PHE A 75 -1.18 8.23 -13.05
C PHE A 75 0.33 8.39 -13.22
N PRO A 76 0.88 8.03 -14.40
CA PRO A 76 2.30 8.20 -14.66
C PRO A 76 2.61 9.69 -14.54
N VAL A 77 3.28 10.06 -13.45
CA VAL A 77 3.74 11.42 -13.23
C VAL A 77 4.87 11.65 -14.23
N LYS A 78 4.53 12.19 -15.42
CA LYS A 78 5.52 12.84 -16.27
C LYS A 78 6.03 14.06 -15.51
N GLY A 79 7.19 13.93 -14.85
CA GLY A 79 7.92 15.09 -14.31
C GLY A 79 8.23 15.12 -12.81
N LEU A 80 8.51 13.99 -12.15
CA LEU A 80 9.15 13.99 -10.82
C LEU A 80 10.46 13.19 -10.86
N THR A 81 11.30 13.51 -11.84
CA THR A 81 12.76 13.35 -11.73
C THR A 81 13.30 14.60 -11.04
N SER A 82 14.10 14.40 -9.99
CA SER A 82 14.60 15.39 -9.03
C SER A 82 13.59 15.80 -7.96
N VAL A 83 13.67 15.15 -6.79
CA VAL A 83 14.37 15.74 -5.64
C VAL A 83 15.09 14.60 -4.94
N ILE A 84 16.41 14.71 -4.90
CA ILE A 84 17.34 13.90 -4.10
C ILE A 84 17.15 14.30 -2.64
#